data_AF-A0A932MZ19-F1
#
_entry.id   AF-A0A932MZ19-F1
#
_cell.length_a   1.000
_cell.length_b   1.000
_cell.length_c   1.000
_cell.angle_alpha   90.00
_cell.angle_beta   90.00
_cell.angle_gamma   90.00
#
_symmetry.space_group_name_H-M   'P 1'
#
loop_
_entity.id
_entity.type
_entity.pdbx_description
1 polymer ?
#
loop_
_entity_poly.entity_id
_entity_poly.type
_entity_poly.pdbx_seq_one_letter_code
_entity_poly.pdbx_strand_id
1 'polypeptide(L)'
;MSALAHEVREEIAYDLVRDHFDALLLLIERPLTVAEATAKLGTPQALARMVRHGLVSVEGDAVRASARVYEELRNEDMLGWLDHFVLPALVPSVEGQGFAGLHTRYLRLDEAQIRGMRASHIDPFLAELVAASDLPASGPLYRLTTLVSGTSHVLADELEEGEQALRHVQQASLQRAEPQQRGRAVLVQYHMLADGRRYAAALQAVDKLNQSLAPLVERTPSDASYHLLVATHWRCPNPDGRNPTKQ
;
A
#
# COMPACT_ATOMS: atom_id res chain seq x y z
N MET A 1 22.23 -27.20 -8.53
CA MET A 1 22.99 -25.99 -8.16
C MET A 1 22.06 -24.81 -8.36
N SER A 2 21.48 -24.32 -7.26
CA SER A 2 20.43 -23.29 -7.27
C SER A 2 21.08 -21.92 -7.45
N ALA A 3 20.78 -21.25 -8.56
CA ALA A 3 21.13 -19.84 -8.74
C ALA A 3 20.32 -19.02 -7.74
N LEU A 4 21.03 -18.36 -6.82
CA LEU A 4 20.49 -17.36 -5.90
C LEU A 4 19.76 -16.30 -6.74
N ALA A 5 18.44 -16.29 -6.62
CA ALA A 5 17.64 -15.17 -7.07
C ALA A 5 18.01 -13.98 -6.18
N HIS A 6 18.70 -13.00 -6.76
CA HIS A 6 19.03 -11.75 -6.09
C HIS A 6 17.72 -10.98 -5.88
N GLU A 7 17.18 -11.04 -4.67
CA GLU A 7 16.15 -10.10 -4.22
C GLU A 7 16.64 -8.67 -4.47
N VAL A 8 15.79 -7.81 -5.03
CA VAL A 8 16.00 -6.36 -5.09
C VAL A 8 15.93 -5.82 -3.65
N ARG A 9 17.03 -5.97 -2.91
CA ARG A 9 17.19 -5.55 -1.51
C ARG A 9 18.17 -4.38 -1.33
N GLU A 10 18.77 -3.90 -2.41
CA GLU A 10 19.83 -2.89 -2.35
C GLU A 10 19.28 -1.52 -2.74
N GLU A 11 19.37 -0.55 -1.82
CA GLU A 11 19.09 0.89 -2.00
C GLU A 11 19.64 1.43 -3.32
N ILE A 12 20.77 0.90 -3.77
CA ILE A 12 21.44 1.22 -5.04
C ILE A 12 20.57 0.87 -6.26
N ALA A 13 19.83 -0.24 -6.24
CA ALA A 13 18.94 -0.60 -7.34
C ALA A 13 17.73 0.36 -7.42
N TYR A 14 17.22 0.78 -6.26
CA TYR A 14 16.15 1.78 -6.18
C TYR A 14 16.61 3.15 -6.70
N ASP A 15 17.78 3.61 -6.30
CA ASP A 15 18.36 4.86 -6.81
C ASP A 15 18.61 4.78 -8.32
N LEU A 16 19.13 3.65 -8.83
CA LEU A 16 19.32 3.45 -10.27
C LEU A 16 18.00 3.47 -11.05
N VAL A 17 16.90 2.95 -10.49
CA VAL A 17 15.58 3.03 -11.10
C VAL A 17 15.06 4.46 -11.09
N ARG A 18 15.19 5.18 -9.98
CA ARG A 18 14.72 6.57 -9.85
C ARG A 18 15.48 7.51 -10.79
N ASP A 19 16.81 7.40 -10.81
CA ASP A 19 17.68 8.34 -11.51
C ASP A 19 17.68 8.12 -13.04
N HIS A 20 17.20 6.95 -13.51
CA HIS A 20 17.21 6.56 -14.91
C HIS A 20 15.88 5.98 -15.40
N PHE A 21 14.78 6.38 -14.75
CA PHE A 21 13.44 5.85 -14.98
C PHE A 21 13.01 5.87 -16.45
N ASP A 22 13.24 6.99 -17.15
CA ASP A 22 12.85 7.16 -18.56
C ASP A 22 13.59 6.18 -19.50
N ALA A 23 14.84 5.86 -19.20
CA ALA A 23 15.62 4.91 -19.99
C ALA A 23 15.13 3.46 -19.76
N LEU A 24 14.69 3.14 -18.54
CA LEU A 24 14.11 1.84 -18.20
C LEU A 24 12.74 1.67 -18.84
N LEU A 25 11.88 2.69 -18.83
CA LEU A 25 10.59 2.66 -19.54
C LEU A 25 10.76 2.35 -21.04
N LEU A 26 11.74 3.00 -21.68
CA LEU A 26 12.04 2.77 -23.09
C LEU A 26 12.51 1.33 -23.37
N LEU A 27 13.32 0.75 -22.46
CA LEU A 27 13.80 -0.63 -22.52
C LEU A 27 12.70 -1.67 -22.26
N ILE A 28 11.65 -1.31 -21.52
CA ILE A 28 10.44 -2.13 -21.31
C ILE A 28 9.59 -2.16 -22.59
N GLU A 29 9.48 -1.03 -23.29
CA GLU A 29 8.74 -0.95 -24.55
C GLU A 29 9.43 -1.67 -25.70
N ARG A 30 10.77 -1.59 -25.77
CA ARG A 30 11.56 -2.26 -26.81
C ARG A 30 13.03 -2.46 -26.38
N PRO A 31 13.71 -3.48 -26.91
CA PRO A 31 15.16 -3.61 -26.76
C PRO A 31 15.88 -2.41 -27.38
N LEU A 32 16.98 -2.00 -26.76
CA LEU A 32 17.90 -0.99 -27.32
C LEU A 32 19.25 -1.63 -27.61
N THR A 33 20.05 -1.03 -28.48
CA THR A 33 21.47 -1.42 -28.60
C THR A 33 22.26 -0.98 -27.37
N VAL A 34 23.44 -1.58 -27.12
CA VAL A 34 24.33 -1.15 -26.01
C VAL A 34 24.69 0.33 -26.14
N ALA A 35 24.92 0.80 -27.37
CA ALA A 35 25.23 2.20 -27.65
C ALA A 35 24.05 3.14 -27.32
N GLU A 36 22.84 2.80 -27.74
CA GLU A 36 21.63 3.59 -27.46
C GLU A 36 21.30 3.61 -25.97
N ALA A 37 21.36 2.45 -25.30
CA ALA A 37 21.13 2.35 -23.86
C ALA A 37 22.16 3.19 -23.08
N THR A 38 23.43 3.10 -23.45
CA THR A 38 24.50 3.90 -22.84
C THR A 38 24.28 5.39 -23.04
N ALA A 39 23.88 5.80 -24.25
CA ALA A 39 23.58 7.20 -24.55
C ALA A 39 22.40 7.74 -23.71
N LYS A 40 21.36 6.91 -23.50
CA LYS A 40 20.21 7.26 -22.65
C LYS A 40 20.54 7.30 -21.17
N LEU A 41 21.42 6.42 -20.71
CA LEU A 41 21.88 6.35 -19.32
C LEU A 41 23.00 7.36 -19.00
N GLY A 42 23.49 8.07 -20.01
CA GLY A 42 24.56 9.07 -19.93
C GLY A 42 25.96 8.48 -19.76
N THR A 43 26.11 7.25 -19.22
CA THR A 43 27.42 6.63 -19.01
C THR A 43 27.39 5.10 -19.18
N PRO A 44 28.49 4.48 -19.68
CA PRO A 44 28.64 3.03 -19.70
C PRO A 44 28.62 2.39 -18.30
N GLN A 45 29.07 3.14 -17.28
CA GLN A 45 29.11 2.68 -15.90
C GLN A 45 27.71 2.50 -15.32
N ALA A 46 26.75 3.38 -15.67
CA ALA A 46 25.36 3.23 -15.27
C ALA A 46 24.74 1.94 -15.84
N LEU A 47 24.98 1.66 -17.12
CA LEU A 47 24.52 0.40 -17.76
C LEU A 47 25.14 -0.83 -17.06
N ALA A 48 26.44 -0.82 -16.82
CA ALA A 48 27.12 -1.93 -16.12
C ALA A 48 26.58 -2.15 -14.69
N ARG A 49 26.22 -1.07 -13.98
CA ARG A 49 25.57 -1.16 -12.66
C ARG A 49 24.18 -1.75 -12.76
N MET A 50 23.36 -1.30 -13.71
CA MET A 50 22.01 -1.86 -13.92
C MET A 50 22.05 -3.35 -14.25
N VAL A 51 23.01 -3.80 -15.06
CA VAL A 51 23.23 -5.22 -15.35
C VAL A 51 23.62 -5.98 -14.07
N ARG A 52 24.56 -5.44 -13.29
CA ARG A 52 25.02 -6.05 -12.04
C ARG A 52 23.88 -6.22 -11.02
N HIS A 53 22.98 -5.25 -10.92
CA HIS A 53 21.83 -5.30 -10.02
C HIS A 53 20.59 -5.96 -10.66
N GLY A 54 20.72 -6.57 -11.84
CA GLY A 54 19.66 -7.38 -12.44
C GLY A 54 18.48 -6.59 -13.02
N LEU A 55 18.60 -5.27 -13.18
CA LEU A 55 17.56 -4.42 -13.76
C LEU A 55 17.47 -4.60 -15.28
N VAL A 56 18.59 -4.86 -15.94
CA VAL A 56 18.64 -5.08 -17.40
C VAL A 56 19.54 -6.28 -17.72
N SER A 57 19.26 -6.97 -18.82
CA SER A 57 20.12 -8.01 -19.37
C SER A 57 20.74 -7.56 -20.70
N VAL A 58 21.92 -8.11 -21.01
CA VAL A 58 22.63 -7.86 -22.26
C VAL A 58 22.79 -9.19 -23.00
N GLU A 59 22.22 -9.27 -24.19
CA GLU A 59 22.26 -10.44 -25.07
C GLU A 59 22.88 -10.03 -26.42
N GLY A 60 24.18 -10.24 -26.56
CA GLY A 60 24.93 -9.70 -27.70
C GLY A 60 24.97 -8.17 -27.64
N ASP A 61 24.46 -7.50 -28.68
CA ASP A 61 24.34 -6.03 -28.73
C ASP A 61 22.98 -5.52 -28.24
N ALA A 62 22.03 -6.41 -27.92
CA ALA A 62 20.72 -6.03 -27.43
C ALA A 62 20.73 -5.91 -25.89
N VAL A 63 20.37 -4.73 -25.40
CA VAL A 63 20.02 -4.48 -24.00
C VAL A 63 18.51 -4.60 -23.86
N ARG A 64 18.07 -5.40 -22.91
CA ARG A 64 16.66 -5.60 -22.58
C ARG A 64 16.43 -5.27 -21.12
N ALA A 65 15.28 -4.70 -20.82
CA ALA A 65 14.71 -4.75 -19.49
C ALA A 65 14.69 -6.21 -19.00
N SER A 66 15.26 -6.50 -17.82
CA SER A 66 15.34 -7.87 -17.30
C SER A 66 13.95 -8.37 -16.96
N ALA A 67 13.42 -9.26 -17.81
CA ALA A 67 12.01 -9.66 -17.81
C ALA A 67 11.52 -10.14 -16.44
N ARG A 68 12.36 -10.70 -15.57
CA ARG A 68 11.92 -11.23 -14.27
C ARG A 68 11.54 -10.14 -13.25
N VAL A 69 12.31 -9.06 -13.15
CA VAL A 69 12.00 -7.91 -12.27
C VAL A 69 10.80 -7.12 -12.82
N TYR A 70 10.64 -7.07 -14.15
CA TYR A 70 9.52 -6.39 -14.77
C TYR A 70 8.26 -7.25 -14.94
N GLU A 71 8.37 -8.58 -14.99
CA GLU A 71 7.23 -9.51 -14.89
C GLU A 71 6.72 -9.56 -13.45
N GLU A 72 7.60 -9.40 -12.47
CA GLU A 72 7.24 -9.09 -11.08
C GLU A 72 6.52 -7.73 -11.04
N LEU A 73 7.11 -6.62 -11.53
CA LEU A 73 6.47 -5.28 -11.51
C LEU A 73 5.17 -5.14 -12.36
N ARG A 74 5.07 -5.81 -13.50
CA ARG A 74 3.93 -5.69 -14.45
C ARG A 74 2.77 -6.61 -14.07
N ASN A 75 3.04 -7.71 -13.37
CA ASN A 75 2.00 -8.39 -12.61
C ASN A 75 1.72 -7.68 -11.28
N GLU A 76 2.66 -6.93 -10.70
CA GLU A 76 2.47 -6.11 -9.49
C GLU A 76 1.63 -4.84 -9.69
N ASP A 77 1.33 -4.34 -10.89
CA ASP A 77 0.36 -3.22 -10.96
C ASP A 77 -1.07 -3.70 -10.63
N MET A 78 -1.41 -4.95 -10.97
CA MET A 78 -2.69 -5.56 -10.60
C MET A 78 -2.58 -6.46 -9.36
N LEU A 79 -1.54 -7.28 -9.23
CA LEU A 79 -1.24 -8.07 -8.01
C LEU A 79 -0.73 -7.22 -6.86
N GLY A 80 -0.08 -6.10 -7.14
CA GLY A 80 0.29 -5.12 -6.13
C GLY A 80 -0.91 -4.24 -5.84
N TRP A 81 -1.78 -3.84 -6.76
CA TRP A 81 -3.08 -3.30 -6.33
C TRP A 81 -3.84 -4.32 -5.46
N LEU A 82 -3.77 -5.61 -5.83
CA LEU A 82 -4.35 -6.67 -5.03
C LEU A 82 -3.65 -6.85 -3.66
N ASP A 83 -2.31 -6.90 -3.55
CA ASP A 83 -1.56 -7.09 -2.29
C ASP A 83 -1.49 -5.82 -1.43
N HIS A 84 -1.52 -4.64 -2.05
CA HIS A 84 -1.45 -3.33 -1.41
C HIS A 84 -2.83 -2.85 -0.94
N PHE A 85 -3.90 -3.15 -1.68
CA PHE A 85 -5.22 -2.58 -1.38
C PHE A 85 -6.33 -3.62 -1.19
N VAL A 86 -6.32 -4.75 -1.90
CA VAL A 86 -7.40 -5.75 -1.80
C VAL A 86 -7.17 -6.79 -0.70
N LEU A 87 -6.00 -7.43 -0.64
CA LEU A 87 -5.67 -8.42 0.37
C LEU A 87 -5.71 -7.78 1.77
N PRO A 88 -5.18 -6.56 2.03
CA PRO A 88 -5.33 -5.94 3.34
C PRO A 88 -6.78 -5.58 3.68
N ALA A 89 -7.63 -5.29 2.69
CA ALA A 89 -9.06 -5.03 2.90
C ALA A 89 -9.88 -6.32 3.10
N LEU A 90 -9.44 -7.44 2.52
CA LEU A 90 -10.14 -8.74 2.57
C LEU A 90 -9.68 -9.65 3.70
N VAL A 91 -8.39 -9.61 4.06
CA VAL A 91 -7.81 -10.50 5.07
C VAL A 91 -8.55 -10.39 6.42
N PRO A 92 -8.89 -9.18 6.93
CA PRO A 92 -9.71 -9.06 8.13
C PRO A 92 -11.07 -9.77 8.04
N SER A 93 -11.65 -9.86 6.84
CA SER A 93 -12.97 -10.45 6.59
C SER A 93 -12.94 -11.97 6.40
N VAL A 94 -11.78 -12.54 6.07
CA VAL A 94 -11.62 -13.97 5.72
C VAL A 94 -10.83 -14.73 6.79
N GLU A 95 -9.82 -14.12 7.39
CA GLU A 95 -8.97 -14.78 8.38
C GLU A 95 -9.51 -14.57 9.79
N GLY A 96 -10.26 -15.56 10.29
CA GLY A 96 -10.48 -15.74 11.73
C GLY A 96 -9.22 -16.11 12.52
N GLN A 97 -8.05 -16.12 11.87
CA GLN A 97 -6.73 -16.47 12.41
C GLN A 97 -5.65 -15.49 11.94
N GLY A 98 -5.79 -14.25 12.39
CA GLY A 98 -4.82 -13.18 12.18
C GLY A 98 -5.26 -11.97 12.99
N PHE A 99 -4.32 -11.16 13.45
CA PHE A 99 -4.61 -9.90 14.13
C PHE A 99 -4.99 -8.85 13.09
N ALA A 100 -6.20 -9.02 12.56
CA ALA A 100 -6.71 -8.24 11.46
C ALA A 100 -7.95 -7.48 11.96
N GLY A 101 -7.98 -6.17 11.72
CA GLY A 101 -9.08 -5.30 12.12
C GLY A 101 -9.63 -4.57 10.90
N LEU A 102 -10.95 -4.55 10.76
CA LEU A 102 -11.65 -3.79 9.74
C LEU A 102 -12.58 -2.78 10.41
N HIS A 103 -12.46 -1.52 10.06
CA HIS A 103 -13.33 -0.47 10.56
C HIS A 103 -13.90 0.32 9.38
N THR A 104 -15.18 0.11 9.13
CA THR A 104 -15.96 0.96 8.22
C THR A 104 -16.65 2.06 9.03
N ARG A 105 -16.58 3.30 8.53
CA ARG A 105 -17.26 4.47 9.09
C ARG A 105 -18.00 5.19 7.98
N TYR A 106 -19.30 5.36 8.20
CA TYR A 106 -20.17 6.16 7.35
C TYR A 106 -20.24 7.55 7.99
N LEU A 107 -19.78 8.57 7.27
CA LEU A 107 -19.60 9.91 7.80
C LEU A 107 -20.48 10.91 7.06
N ARG A 108 -21.03 11.86 7.79
CA ARG A 108 -21.66 13.04 7.22
C ARG A 108 -20.70 14.22 7.26
N LEU A 109 -20.23 14.56 6.07
CA LEU A 109 -19.26 15.61 5.82
C LEU A 109 -19.80 16.59 4.77
N ASP A 110 -19.51 17.87 4.95
CA ASP A 110 -19.65 18.85 3.87
C ASP A 110 -18.45 18.78 2.89
N GLU A 111 -18.53 19.53 1.78
CA GLU A 111 -17.50 19.53 0.74
C GLU A 111 -16.11 19.96 1.25
N ALA A 112 -16.07 20.92 2.19
CA ALA A 112 -14.81 21.40 2.75
C ALA A 112 -14.17 20.32 3.64
N GLN A 113 -14.98 19.65 4.46
CA GLN A 113 -14.57 18.52 5.29
C GLN A 113 -14.11 17.32 4.45
N ILE A 114 -14.81 17.00 3.35
CA ILE A 114 -14.41 15.92 2.42
C ILE A 114 -13.02 16.20 1.85
N ARG A 115 -12.78 17.41 1.33
CA ARG A 115 -11.46 17.81 0.78
C ARG A 115 -10.39 17.88 1.88
N GLY A 116 -10.79 18.26 3.09
CA GLY A 116 -9.92 18.38 4.25
C GLY A 116 -9.67 17.08 5.00
N MET A 117 -10.36 15.97 4.66
CA MET A 117 -10.31 14.69 5.39
C MET A 117 -8.88 14.19 5.58
N ARG A 118 -8.08 14.24 4.51
CA ARG A 118 -6.68 13.80 4.56
C ARG A 118 -5.88 14.60 5.57
N ALA A 119 -5.86 15.92 5.44
CA ALA A 119 -5.06 16.79 6.30
C ALA A 119 -5.56 16.82 7.75
N SER A 120 -6.87 16.71 7.96
CA SER A 120 -7.49 16.90 9.28
C SER A 120 -7.50 15.64 10.14
N HIS A 121 -7.61 14.46 9.52
CA HIS A 121 -7.76 13.19 10.25
C HIS A 121 -6.71 12.14 9.86
N ILE A 122 -6.41 12.00 8.56
CA ILE A 122 -5.57 10.89 8.08
C ILE A 122 -4.08 11.17 8.28
N ASP A 123 -3.59 12.37 7.96
CA ASP A 123 -2.17 12.71 8.15
C ASP A 123 -1.78 12.69 9.65
N PRO A 124 -2.58 13.21 10.61
CA PRO A 124 -2.33 13.01 12.03
C PRO A 124 -2.32 11.54 12.45
N PHE A 125 -3.23 10.73 11.91
CA PHE A 125 -3.25 9.29 12.16
C PHE A 125 -1.98 8.59 11.62
N LEU A 126 -1.51 8.95 10.43
CA LEU A 126 -0.27 8.41 9.87
C LEU A 126 0.94 8.83 10.70
N ALA A 127 0.97 10.05 11.25
CA ALA A 127 2.01 10.48 12.16
C ALA A 127 2.04 9.65 13.46
N GLU A 128 0.87 9.28 13.99
CA GLU A 128 0.77 8.36 15.14
C GLU A 128 1.27 6.94 14.79
N LEU A 129 0.99 6.44 13.59
CA LEU A 129 1.56 5.15 13.12
C LEU A 129 3.08 5.20 12.96
N VAL A 130 3.62 6.32 12.47
CA VAL A 130 5.08 6.55 12.43
C VAL A 130 5.66 6.53 13.84
N ALA A 131 5.05 7.25 14.78
CA ALA A 131 5.49 7.24 16.18
C ALA A 131 5.41 5.84 16.82
N ALA A 132 4.40 5.04 16.47
CA ALA A 132 4.29 3.65 16.89
C ALA A 132 5.44 2.79 16.31
N SER A 133 5.84 3.04 15.05
CA SER A 133 6.96 2.35 14.41
C SER A 133 8.32 2.68 15.03
N ASP A 134 8.47 3.89 15.58
CA ASP A 134 9.71 4.38 16.20
C ASP A 134 9.93 3.87 17.63
N LEU A 135 8.93 3.23 18.25
CA LEU A 135 9.09 2.60 19.56
C LEU A 135 10.20 1.54 19.51
N PRO A 136 11.03 1.39 20.57
CA PRO A 136 12.10 0.41 20.56
C PRO A 136 11.54 -1.02 20.42
N ALA A 137 12.15 -1.83 19.55
CA ALA A 137 11.79 -3.23 19.38
C ALA A 137 12.23 -4.05 20.60
N SER A 138 11.36 -4.95 21.04
CA SER A 138 11.53 -5.77 22.24
C SER A 138 11.39 -7.27 21.96
N GLY A 139 11.10 -7.66 20.72
CA GLY A 139 10.92 -9.04 20.32
C GLY A 139 10.93 -9.24 18.80
N PRO A 140 10.48 -10.43 18.33
CA PRO A 140 10.35 -10.71 16.91
C PRO A 140 9.48 -9.68 16.20
N LEU A 141 9.93 -9.26 15.03
CA LEU A 141 9.26 -8.26 14.21
C LEU A 141 8.53 -8.93 13.06
N TYR A 142 7.27 -8.54 12.85
CA TYR A 142 6.44 -9.01 11.75
C TYR A 142 5.81 -7.84 11.00
N ARG A 143 5.44 -8.06 9.73
CA ARG A 143 4.83 -7.01 8.89
C ARG A 143 3.45 -6.65 9.43
N LEU A 144 3.27 -5.39 9.82
CA LEU A 144 1.97 -4.76 10.04
C LEU A 144 1.66 -3.87 8.84
N THR A 145 0.51 -4.09 8.24
CA THR A 145 -0.03 -3.30 7.15
C THR A 145 -1.26 -2.57 7.64
N THR A 146 -1.34 -1.26 7.40
CA THR A 146 -2.54 -0.46 7.61
C THR A 146 -2.96 0.17 6.29
N LEU A 147 -4.22 -0.01 5.92
CA LEU A 147 -4.85 0.56 4.74
C LEU A 147 -5.93 1.54 5.17
N VAL A 148 -5.91 2.73 4.60
CA VAL A 148 -6.98 3.72 4.72
C VAL A 148 -7.54 4.00 3.33
N SER A 149 -8.83 3.76 3.15
CA SER A 149 -9.57 4.10 1.94
C SER A 149 -10.75 4.99 2.29
N GLY A 150 -10.93 6.09 1.55
CA GLY A 150 -12.00 7.05 1.76
C GLY A 150 -12.57 7.50 0.42
N THR A 151 -13.89 7.51 0.30
CA THR A 151 -14.59 7.94 -0.92
C THR A 151 -15.88 8.66 -0.59
N SER A 152 -16.26 9.64 -1.42
CA SER A 152 -17.57 10.28 -1.36
C SER A 152 -18.61 9.60 -2.27
N HIS A 153 -18.26 8.50 -2.94
CA HIS A 153 -19.20 7.71 -3.71
C HIS A 153 -19.91 6.73 -2.76
N VAL A 154 -21.15 7.04 -2.41
CA VAL A 154 -22.00 6.21 -1.55
C VAL A 154 -22.29 4.88 -2.25
N LEU A 155 -22.08 3.78 -1.54
CA LEU A 155 -22.39 2.43 -2.01
C LEU A 155 -23.80 2.01 -1.57
N ALA A 156 -24.38 1.02 -2.26
CA ALA A 156 -25.63 0.42 -1.82
C ALA A 156 -25.45 -0.41 -0.54
N ASP A 157 -26.43 -0.32 0.36
CA ASP A 157 -26.42 -0.91 1.72
C ASP A 157 -26.50 -2.44 1.76
N GLU A 158 -26.72 -3.11 0.62
CA GLU A 158 -27.09 -4.53 0.55
C GLU A 158 -25.90 -5.50 0.39
N LEU A 159 -24.66 -5.02 0.45
CA LEU A 159 -23.47 -5.86 0.20
C LEU A 159 -22.92 -6.49 1.48
N GLU A 160 -22.28 -7.67 1.37
CA GLU A 160 -21.55 -8.30 2.48
C GLU A 160 -20.33 -7.45 2.90
N GLU A 161 -19.92 -7.51 4.18
CA GLU A 161 -18.86 -6.64 4.75
C GLU A 161 -17.54 -6.68 3.96
N GLY A 162 -17.09 -7.86 3.54
CA GLY A 162 -15.89 -8.02 2.71
C GLY A 162 -16.07 -7.44 1.30
N GLU A 163 -17.26 -7.57 0.70
CA GLU A 163 -17.56 -6.95 -0.58
C GLU A 163 -17.64 -5.43 -0.46
N GLN A 164 -18.24 -4.90 0.62
CA GLN A 164 -18.26 -3.46 0.90
C GLN A 164 -16.86 -2.87 0.99
N ALA A 165 -15.95 -3.54 1.71
CA ALA A 165 -14.55 -3.11 1.82
C ALA A 165 -13.88 -3.00 0.43
N LEU A 166 -14.05 -4.02 -0.42
CA LEU A 166 -13.54 -4.00 -1.79
C LEU A 166 -14.14 -2.88 -2.63
N ARG A 167 -15.45 -2.69 -2.53
CA ARG A 167 -16.15 -1.65 -3.29
C ARG A 167 -15.73 -0.26 -2.83
N HIS A 168 -15.47 -0.03 -1.54
CA HIS A 168 -14.93 1.24 -1.06
C HIS A 168 -13.56 1.52 -1.65
N VAL A 169 -12.66 0.53 -1.63
CA VAL A 169 -11.33 0.64 -2.22
C VAL A 169 -11.42 0.91 -3.72
N GLN A 170 -12.29 0.18 -4.43
CA GLN A 170 -12.55 0.38 -5.86
C GLN A 170 -13.03 1.81 -6.14
N GLN A 171 -14.03 2.30 -5.42
CA GLN A 171 -14.57 3.64 -5.62
C GLN A 171 -13.56 4.73 -5.29
N ALA A 172 -12.82 4.61 -4.18
CA ALA A 172 -11.74 5.53 -3.85
C ALA A 172 -10.67 5.57 -4.95
N SER A 173 -10.31 4.42 -5.52
CA SER A 173 -9.36 4.32 -6.63
C SER A 173 -9.87 5.02 -7.90
N LEU A 174 -11.11 4.75 -8.31
CA LEU A 174 -11.75 5.40 -9.46
C LEU A 174 -11.84 6.92 -9.25
N GLN A 175 -12.27 7.35 -8.07
CA GLN A 175 -12.40 8.77 -7.72
C GLN A 175 -11.04 9.50 -7.72
N ARG A 176 -9.92 8.81 -7.40
CA ARG A 176 -8.56 9.39 -7.47
C ARG A 176 -8.02 9.49 -8.90
N ALA A 177 -8.47 8.63 -9.79
CA ALA A 177 -8.08 8.65 -11.20
C ALA A 177 -8.60 9.91 -11.90
N GLU A 178 -9.74 10.44 -11.46
CA GLU A 178 -10.31 11.70 -11.98
C GLU A 178 -9.64 12.94 -11.35
N PRO A 179 -8.99 13.82 -12.15
CA PRO A 179 -8.28 14.99 -11.62
C PRO A 179 -9.14 15.91 -10.74
N GLN A 180 -10.40 16.18 -11.15
CA GLN A 180 -11.30 17.05 -10.39
C GLN A 180 -11.82 16.42 -9.08
N GLN A 181 -11.79 15.09 -8.95
CA GLN A 181 -12.29 14.36 -7.78
C GLN A 181 -11.17 13.89 -6.86
N ARG A 182 -9.90 13.89 -7.31
CA ARG A 182 -8.77 13.32 -6.58
C ARG A 182 -8.63 13.81 -5.14
N GLY A 183 -8.92 15.09 -4.89
CA GLY A 183 -8.85 15.69 -3.56
C GLY A 183 -9.95 15.23 -2.59
N ARG A 184 -10.98 14.52 -3.09
CA ARG A 184 -12.08 13.99 -2.29
C ARG A 184 -11.84 12.55 -1.85
N ALA A 185 -10.88 11.84 -2.43
CA ALA A 185 -10.65 10.43 -2.12
C ALA A 185 -9.31 10.18 -1.41
N VAL A 186 -9.36 9.35 -0.39
CA VAL A 186 -8.19 8.85 0.34
C VAL A 186 -7.91 7.43 -0.12
N LEU A 187 -6.67 7.15 -0.46
CA LEU A 187 -6.17 5.79 -0.66
C LEU A 187 -4.72 5.80 -0.24
N VAL A 188 -4.46 5.32 0.96
CA VAL A 188 -3.14 5.33 1.59
C VAL A 188 -2.90 3.99 2.26
N GLN A 189 -1.69 3.47 2.09
CA GLN A 189 -1.23 2.30 2.81
C GLN A 189 0.03 2.65 3.57
N TYR A 190 0.14 2.11 4.77
CA TYR A 190 1.31 2.23 5.64
C TYR A 190 1.81 0.84 6.03
N HIS A 191 3.12 0.64 5.93
CA HIS A 191 3.79 -0.59 6.30
C HIS A 191 4.81 -0.32 7.39
N MET A 192 4.82 -1.17 8.42
CA MET A 192 5.86 -1.16 9.43
C MET A 192 6.18 -2.59 9.90
N LEU A 193 7.35 -2.73 10.52
CA LEU A 193 7.72 -3.91 11.27
C LEU A 193 7.30 -3.71 12.74
N ALA A 194 6.43 -4.59 13.22
CA ALA A 194 5.82 -4.51 14.54
C ALA A 194 6.09 -5.79 15.36
N ASP A 195 6.52 -5.59 16.61
CA ASP A 195 6.34 -6.57 17.69
C ASP A 195 5.00 -6.28 18.41
N GLY A 196 4.69 -7.00 19.49
CA GLY A 196 3.43 -6.81 20.22
C GLY A 196 3.23 -5.39 20.77
N ARG A 197 4.30 -4.70 21.19
CA ARG A 197 4.22 -3.33 21.72
C ARG A 197 3.91 -2.32 20.62
N ARG A 198 4.61 -2.42 19.49
CA ARG A 198 4.39 -1.58 18.31
C ARG A 198 3.00 -1.82 17.71
N TYR A 199 2.54 -3.07 17.70
CA TYR A 199 1.19 -3.43 17.26
C TYR A 199 0.12 -2.80 18.17
N ALA A 200 0.25 -2.92 19.49
CA ALA A 200 -0.67 -2.29 20.44
C ALA A 200 -0.72 -0.76 20.28
N ALA A 201 0.43 -0.12 20.06
CA ALA A 201 0.49 1.32 19.81
C ALA A 201 -0.21 1.71 18.48
N ALA A 202 -0.07 0.88 17.43
CA ALA A 202 -0.80 1.09 16.18
C ALA A 202 -2.32 0.94 16.35
N LEU A 203 -2.78 -0.01 17.16
CA LEU A 203 -4.20 -0.14 17.51
C LEU A 203 -4.73 1.08 18.27
N GLN A 204 -3.94 1.63 19.20
CA GLN A 204 -4.30 2.88 19.88
C GLN A 204 -4.42 4.06 18.91
N ALA A 205 -3.58 4.12 17.87
CA ALA A 205 -3.71 5.13 16.82
C ALA A 205 -5.04 4.97 16.05
N VAL A 206 -5.45 3.73 15.74
CA VAL A 206 -6.75 3.45 15.11
C VAL A 206 -7.90 3.86 16.03
N ASP A 207 -7.82 3.58 17.33
CA ASP A 207 -8.84 4.00 18.31
C ASP A 207 -8.96 5.52 18.41
N LYS A 208 -7.82 6.24 18.45
CA LYS A 208 -7.81 7.72 18.41
C LYS A 208 -8.48 8.26 17.15
N LEU A 209 -8.17 7.68 15.99
CA LEU A 209 -8.83 8.05 14.73
C LEU A 209 -10.35 7.84 14.83
N ASN A 210 -10.78 6.67 15.30
CA ASN A 210 -12.20 6.35 15.49
C ASN A 210 -12.90 7.34 16.44
N GLN A 211 -12.27 7.70 17.56
CA GLN A 211 -12.80 8.69 18.49
C GLN A 211 -12.91 10.09 17.85
N SER A 212 -11.92 10.49 17.05
CA SER A 212 -11.95 11.78 16.35
C SER A 212 -13.09 11.88 15.32
N LEU A 213 -13.49 10.75 14.74
CA LEU A 213 -14.55 10.67 13.73
C LEU A 213 -15.93 10.46 14.35
N ALA A 214 -16.04 9.99 15.59
CA ALA A 214 -17.31 9.65 16.24
C ALA A 214 -18.40 10.74 16.15
N PRO A 215 -18.10 12.05 16.26
CA PRO A 215 -19.13 13.10 16.10
C PRO A 215 -19.72 13.21 14.69
N LEU A 216 -19.05 12.65 13.68
CA LEU A 216 -19.40 12.75 12.27
C LEU A 216 -20.07 11.47 11.74
N VAL A 217 -20.14 10.42 12.58
CA VAL A 217 -20.63 9.10 12.17
C VAL A 217 -22.15 9.12 12.03
N GLU A 218 -22.61 8.69 10.87
CA GLU A 218 -24.01 8.37 10.61
C GLU A 218 -24.29 6.90 10.93
N ARG A 219 -25.53 6.65 11.36
CA ARG A 219 -25.97 5.29 11.72
C ARG A 219 -26.29 4.44 10.49
N THR A 220 -26.69 5.09 9.41
CA THR A 220 -27.21 4.52 8.17
C THR A 220 -26.27 4.91 7.03
N PRO A 221 -25.72 3.95 6.26
CA PRO A 221 -24.80 4.28 5.18
C PRO A 221 -25.45 5.14 4.10
N SER A 222 -26.75 4.95 3.83
CA SER A 222 -27.52 5.78 2.90
C SER A 222 -27.52 7.29 3.21
N ASP A 223 -27.32 7.66 4.48
CA ASP A 223 -27.34 9.06 4.93
C ASP A 223 -25.94 9.68 4.98
N ALA A 224 -24.89 8.87 4.77
CA ALA A 224 -23.52 9.33 4.74
C ALA A 224 -23.19 10.02 3.41
N SER A 225 -22.34 11.04 3.48
CA SER A 225 -21.74 11.66 2.30
C SER A 225 -20.31 11.20 2.06
N TYR A 226 -19.76 10.38 2.97
CA TYR A 226 -18.40 9.87 2.90
C TYR A 226 -18.24 8.53 3.60
N HIS A 227 -17.55 7.60 2.96
CA HIS A 227 -17.29 6.27 3.49
C HIS A 227 -15.79 6.15 3.73
N LEU A 228 -15.39 5.85 4.96
CA LEU A 228 -14.00 5.63 5.35
C LEU A 228 -13.81 4.20 5.85
N LEU A 229 -12.84 3.51 5.28
CA LEU A 229 -12.38 2.19 5.63
C LEU A 229 -10.97 2.30 6.21
N VAL A 230 -10.77 1.69 7.38
CA VAL A 230 -9.44 1.46 7.96
C VAL A 230 -9.29 -0.04 8.18
N ALA A 231 -8.33 -0.64 7.47
CA ALA A 231 -8.00 -2.05 7.62
C ALA A 231 -6.58 -2.17 8.20
N THR A 232 -6.39 -3.03 9.18
CA THR A 232 -5.07 -3.37 9.74
C THR A 232 -4.85 -4.86 9.65
N HIS A 233 -3.63 -5.29 9.36
CA HIS A 233 -3.26 -6.69 9.30
C HIS A 233 -1.82 -6.89 9.76
N TRP A 234 -1.64 -7.62 10.87
CA TRP A 234 -0.33 -8.01 11.39
C TRP A 234 -0.03 -9.48 11.06
N ARG A 235 0.91 -9.71 10.14
CA ARG A 235 1.35 -11.05 9.66
C ARG A 235 2.29 -11.73 10.66
N CYS A 236 1.83 -11.92 11.89
CA CYS A 236 2.54 -12.67 12.92
C CYS A 236 2.17 -14.17 12.82
N PRO A 237 3.14 -15.11 12.71
CA PRO A 237 2.87 -16.53 12.88
C PRO A 237 2.34 -16.71 14.30
N ASN A 238 1.09 -17.15 14.40
CA ASN A 238 0.36 -17.31 15.65
C ASN A 238 1.25 -17.98 16.72
N PRO A 239 1.77 -17.25 17.73
CA PRO A 239 2.76 -17.82 18.64
C PRO A 239 2.15 -18.90 19.54
N ASP A 240 0.83 -18.85 19.77
CA ASP A 240 0.14 -19.64 20.80
C ASP A 240 -1.21 -20.26 20.38
N GLY A 241 -1.68 -20.07 19.14
CA GLY A 241 -3.01 -20.56 18.73
C GLY A 241 -4.19 -19.84 19.42
N ARG A 242 -3.95 -18.82 20.24
CA ARG A 242 -4.96 -18.10 21.02
C ARG A 242 -5.15 -16.69 20.47
N ASN A 243 -6.40 -16.38 20.14
CA ASN A 243 -6.83 -15.08 19.62
C ASN A 243 -6.93 -14.05 20.77
N PRO A 244 -6.12 -12.97 20.81
CA PRO A 244 -6.09 -12.05 21.96
C PRO A 244 -7.27 -11.09 22.05
N THR A 245 -8.15 -11.07 21.05
CA THR A 245 -9.40 -10.29 21.07
C THR A 245 -10.49 -10.91 21.95
N LYS A 246 -10.19 -11.99 22.69
CA LYS A 246 -11.04 -12.55 23.75
C LYS A 246 -10.40 -12.38 25.12
N GLN A 247 -10.31 -11.15 25.61
CA GLN A 247 -10.22 -10.83 27.04
C GLN A 247 -11.12 -9.64 27.35
#